data_AF-A0AAV8ZVJ7-F1
#
_entry.id   AF-A0AAV8ZVJ7-F1
#
_cell.length_a   1.000
_cell.length_b   1.000
_cell.length_c   1.000
_cell.angle_alpha   90.00
_cell.angle_beta   90.00
_cell.angle_gamma   90.00
#
_symmetry.space_group_name_H-M   'P 1'
#
loop_
_entity.id
_entity.type
_entity.pdbx_description
1 polymer ?
#
loop_
_entity_poly.entity_id
_entity_poly.type
_entity_poly.pdbx_seq_one_letter_code
_entity_poly.pdbx_strand_id
1 'polypeptide(L)'
;MLRDCDHGIGEAGMLVGLGWSYEEVLPYYMKSERARLQNADYRYHNTNGYQGVEDVYQSPLVEAFIQAGLEIGLPNWDYSTPTSSFGVSTVQATIRNGHRDSAARSFLWPIQNRPNLDIVTSAFVTKVLIDEQTRETYGVQYEKLGKTYKVLAKREVILSAGPKEHLEEFGIPVLQDSSVGQNLHDHLTFPGLSFLINQDIDLNRDRAVANIDRYIRNSTGPWTSLGGVEGLGYIKTSHIPPNTIQTSLDHIPNVVASKSISWLKLRSGNPYDRPLLYGNYFSDPNNEDIKTFIAAIRVVQRISATAAFQKYGSRLNSRPMAGCKHLVFDSDQYWECALNLLL
;
A
#
# COMPACT_ATOMS: atom_id res chain seq x y z
N MET A 1 2.73 -0.42 -6.69
CA MET A 1 1.76 0.64 -7.04
C MET A 1 2.09 1.33 -8.36
N LEU A 2 3.30 1.84 -8.58
CA LEU A 2 3.66 2.46 -9.88
C LEU A 2 3.86 1.47 -11.04
N ARG A 3 4.03 0.16 -10.78
CA ARG A 3 4.07 -0.87 -11.84
C ARG A 3 2.69 -1.38 -12.25
N ASP A 4 1.66 -1.17 -11.43
CA ASP A 4 0.49 -2.04 -11.43
C ASP A 4 -0.68 -1.53 -12.29
N CYS A 5 -0.59 -0.31 -12.80
CA CYS A 5 -1.55 0.28 -13.72
C CYS A 5 -0.83 1.32 -14.57
N ASP A 6 -0.92 1.20 -15.90
CA ASP A 6 -0.50 2.24 -16.85
C ASP A 6 -1.12 3.62 -16.51
N HIS A 7 -2.27 3.60 -15.82
CA HIS A 7 -2.97 4.78 -15.30
C HIS A 7 -2.26 5.50 -14.14
N GLY A 8 -1.47 4.80 -13.30
CA GLY A 8 -0.76 5.45 -12.17
C GLY A 8 0.42 6.31 -12.61
N ILE A 9 1.01 5.99 -13.76
CA ILE A 9 2.04 6.81 -14.42
C ILE A 9 1.40 7.74 -15.47
N GLY A 10 0.29 7.34 -16.08
CA GLY A 10 -0.50 8.18 -17.00
C GLY A 10 -1.19 9.38 -16.32
N GLU A 11 -1.64 9.26 -15.06
CA GLU A 11 -2.13 10.40 -14.27
C GLU A 11 -0.99 11.32 -13.80
N ALA A 12 0.27 10.84 -13.82
CA ALA A 12 1.45 11.69 -13.84
C ALA A 12 1.69 12.31 -15.22
N GLY A 13 0.63 12.55 -16.01
CA GLY A 13 0.68 13.24 -17.30
C GLY A 13 1.37 14.61 -17.26
N MET A 14 1.48 15.25 -16.08
CA MET A 14 2.30 16.46 -15.87
C MET A 14 3.82 16.21 -15.83
N LEU A 15 4.28 14.98 -15.61
CA LEU A 15 5.69 14.58 -15.58
C LEU A 15 6.12 13.78 -16.82
N VAL A 16 5.17 13.38 -17.68
CA VAL A 16 5.44 12.80 -19.00
C VAL A 16 6.20 13.86 -19.82
N GLY A 17 7.47 13.61 -20.12
CA GLY A 17 8.41 14.58 -20.71
C GLY A 17 9.56 15.03 -19.79
N LEU A 18 9.54 14.64 -18.51
CA LEU A 18 10.62 14.87 -17.53
C LEU A 18 11.39 13.60 -17.16
N GLY A 19 11.22 12.49 -17.86
CA GLY A 19 11.93 11.24 -17.58
C GLY A 19 11.18 10.25 -16.67
N TRP A 20 9.85 10.39 -16.53
CA TRP A 20 9.02 9.61 -15.60
C TRP A 20 7.92 8.77 -16.27
N SER A 21 8.01 8.48 -17.58
CA SER A 21 7.10 7.52 -18.24
C SER A 21 7.31 6.09 -17.73
N TYR A 22 6.36 5.19 -17.99
CA TYR A 22 6.47 3.77 -17.61
C TYR A 22 7.78 3.16 -18.14
N GLU A 23 8.09 3.40 -19.41
CA GLU A 23 9.30 2.92 -20.09
C GLU A 23 10.58 3.48 -19.45
N GLU A 24 10.55 4.74 -18.99
CA GLU A 24 11.71 5.41 -18.39
C GLU A 24 11.98 4.92 -16.96
N VAL A 25 10.93 4.61 -16.18
CA VAL A 25 11.08 4.14 -14.79
C VAL A 25 11.25 2.62 -14.68
N LEU A 26 10.77 1.84 -15.65
CA LEU A 26 10.84 0.37 -15.63
C LEU A 26 12.27 -0.16 -15.37
N PRO A 27 13.34 0.36 -16.01
CA PRO A 27 14.71 -0.07 -15.74
C PRO A 27 15.13 0.11 -14.28
N TYR A 28 14.62 1.13 -13.57
CA TYR A 28 14.96 1.38 -12.16
C TYR A 28 14.25 0.40 -11.21
N TYR A 29 13.00 0.04 -11.52
CA TYR A 29 12.33 -1.05 -10.81
C TYR A 29 13.07 -2.37 -11.00
N MET A 30 13.41 -2.71 -12.24
CA MET A 30 14.16 -3.92 -12.56
C MET A 30 15.54 -3.92 -11.89
N LYS A 31 16.25 -2.80 -11.88
CA LYS A 31 17.56 -2.69 -11.21
C LYS A 31 17.50 -3.06 -9.72
N SER A 32 16.40 -2.74 -9.06
CA SER A 32 16.22 -2.97 -7.62
C SER A 32 15.81 -4.41 -7.31
N GLU A 33 15.07 -5.05 -8.20
CA GLU A 33 14.38 -6.31 -7.98
C GLU A 33 15.26 -7.57 -8.13
N ARG A 34 15.06 -8.51 -7.20
CA ARG A 34 15.54 -9.90 -7.21
C ARG A 34 14.33 -10.82 -7.10
N ALA A 35 13.66 -11.04 -8.21
CA ALA A 35 12.49 -11.88 -8.32
C ALA A 35 12.83 -13.37 -8.22
N ARG A 36 12.01 -14.11 -7.48
CA ARG A 36 11.91 -15.58 -7.50
C ARG A 36 10.43 -15.94 -7.46
N LEU A 37 9.81 -15.87 -8.63
CA LEU A 37 8.37 -15.96 -8.83
C LEU A 37 8.05 -17.15 -9.75
N GLN A 38 7.00 -17.90 -9.43
CA GLN A 38 6.62 -19.09 -10.19
C GLN A 38 5.92 -18.77 -11.52
N ASN A 39 4.98 -17.81 -11.50
CA ASN A 39 4.10 -17.51 -12.63
C ASN A 39 4.23 -16.05 -13.11
N ALA A 40 5.47 -15.55 -13.23
CA ALA A 40 5.77 -14.18 -13.63
C ALA A 40 6.31 -14.06 -15.05
N ASP A 41 6.07 -12.92 -15.70
CA ASP A 41 6.66 -12.58 -16.99
C ASP A 41 8.04 -11.93 -16.80
N TYR A 42 9.09 -12.73 -16.86
CA TYR A 42 10.47 -12.30 -16.65
C TYR A 42 11.01 -11.29 -17.67
N ARG A 43 10.21 -10.84 -18.66
CA ARG A 43 10.53 -9.62 -19.43
C ARG A 43 10.44 -8.35 -18.58
N TYR A 44 9.62 -8.36 -17.53
CA TYR A 44 9.38 -7.22 -16.65
C TYR A 44 10.00 -7.36 -15.26
N HIS A 45 10.58 -8.52 -14.96
CA HIS A 45 11.23 -8.82 -13.69
C HIS A 45 12.74 -9.02 -13.85
N ASN A 46 13.50 -8.63 -12.83
CA ASN A 46 14.93 -8.93 -12.74
C ASN A 46 15.20 -9.89 -11.59
N THR A 47 16.20 -10.75 -11.75
CA THR A 47 16.60 -11.75 -10.75
C THR A 47 17.91 -11.39 -10.03
N ASN A 48 18.57 -10.31 -10.44
CA ASN A 48 19.92 -9.97 -10.00
C ASN A 48 20.01 -8.71 -9.11
N GLY A 49 18.90 -8.02 -8.87
CA GLY A 49 18.86 -6.83 -8.03
C GLY A 49 19.11 -7.07 -6.55
N TYR A 50 18.86 -6.04 -5.75
CA TYR A 50 19.18 -6.03 -4.33
C TYR A 50 18.04 -6.55 -3.47
N GLN A 51 16.79 -6.22 -3.80
CA GLN A 51 15.62 -6.50 -2.99
C GLN A 51 14.89 -7.75 -3.45
N GLY A 52 14.73 -8.71 -2.54
CA GLY A 52 14.00 -9.95 -2.79
C GLY A 52 12.53 -9.68 -3.04
N VAL A 53 12.00 -10.31 -4.09
CA VAL A 53 10.58 -10.37 -4.41
C VAL A 53 10.23 -11.84 -4.65
N GLU A 54 9.43 -12.45 -3.79
CA GLU A 54 9.08 -13.87 -3.86
C GLU A 54 7.57 -14.06 -3.67
N ASP A 55 7.07 -15.22 -4.10
CA ASP A 55 5.69 -15.65 -3.81
C ASP A 55 5.51 -15.85 -2.29
N VAL A 56 4.38 -15.39 -1.75
CA VAL A 56 4.06 -15.58 -0.33
C VAL A 56 3.60 -17.02 -0.04
N TYR A 57 3.42 -17.35 1.24
CA TYR A 57 2.73 -18.59 1.60
C TYR A 57 1.33 -18.64 0.95
N GLN A 58 1.01 -19.76 0.33
CA GLN A 58 -0.25 -19.99 -0.37
C GLN A 58 -1.03 -21.10 0.32
N SER A 59 -2.20 -20.77 0.89
CA SER A 59 -3.17 -21.73 1.37
C SER A 59 -4.03 -22.28 0.22
N PRO A 60 -4.80 -23.36 0.43
CA PRO A 60 -5.75 -23.85 -0.57
C PRO A 60 -6.82 -22.81 -1.00
N LEU A 61 -7.01 -21.75 -0.21
CA LEU A 61 -7.95 -20.67 -0.52
C LEU A 61 -7.46 -19.77 -1.66
N VAL A 62 -6.14 -19.61 -1.87
CA VAL A 62 -5.64 -18.77 -2.97
C VAL A 62 -5.99 -19.37 -4.33
N GLU A 63 -5.89 -20.70 -4.47
CA GLU A 63 -6.28 -21.39 -5.69
C GLU A 63 -7.76 -21.21 -5.96
N ALA A 64 -8.59 -21.33 -4.91
CA ALA A 64 -10.03 -21.07 -5.00
C ALA A 64 -10.32 -19.63 -5.45
N PHE A 65 -9.55 -18.66 -4.97
CA PHE A 65 -9.68 -17.26 -5.36
C PHE A 65 -9.32 -17.02 -6.83
N ILE A 66 -8.23 -17.60 -7.32
CA ILE A 66 -7.86 -17.51 -8.74
C ILE A 66 -8.94 -18.15 -9.61
N GLN A 67 -9.41 -19.36 -9.26
CA GLN A 67 -10.48 -20.03 -10.00
C GLN A 67 -11.79 -19.26 -9.98
N ALA A 68 -12.17 -18.69 -8.83
CA ALA A 68 -13.35 -17.84 -8.71
C ALA A 68 -13.27 -16.60 -9.61
N GLY A 69 -12.10 -15.96 -9.70
CA GLY A 69 -11.85 -14.88 -10.63
C GLY A 69 -12.08 -15.31 -12.08
N LEU A 70 -11.52 -16.45 -12.47
CA LEU A 70 -11.70 -17.02 -13.81
C LEU A 70 -13.18 -17.33 -14.11
N GLU A 71 -13.92 -17.90 -13.16
CA GLU A 71 -15.37 -18.19 -13.29
C GLU A 71 -16.21 -16.94 -13.57
N ILE A 72 -15.81 -15.78 -13.03
CA ILE A 72 -16.51 -14.50 -13.26
C ILE A 72 -15.90 -13.67 -14.40
N GLY A 73 -14.95 -14.23 -15.16
CA GLY A 73 -14.35 -13.63 -16.34
C GLY A 73 -13.14 -12.73 -16.09
N LEU A 74 -12.51 -12.81 -14.91
CA LEU A 74 -11.26 -12.12 -14.61
C LEU A 74 -10.07 -13.02 -14.97
N PRO A 75 -9.11 -12.57 -15.80
CA PRO A 75 -7.94 -13.40 -16.14
C PRO A 75 -7.00 -13.56 -14.93
N ASN A 76 -6.29 -14.69 -14.88
CA ASN A 76 -5.10 -14.81 -14.04
C ASN A 76 -3.95 -14.04 -14.70
N TRP A 77 -3.36 -13.10 -13.99
CA TRP A 77 -2.45 -12.11 -14.58
C TRP A 77 -1.28 -11.76 -13.64
N ASP A 78 -0.11 -11.50 -14.22
CA ASP A 78 1.02 -10.92 -13.51
C ASP A 78 0.87 -9.40 -13.44
N TYR A 79 0.43 -8.92 -12.27
CA TYR A 79 0.07 -7.52 -12.06
C TYR A 79 1.25 -6.54 -12.14
N SER A 80 2.48 -7.03 -12.21
CA SER A 80 3.69 -6.21 -12.38
C SER A 80 4.04 -5.93 -13.85
N THR A 81 3.16 -6.29 -14.79
CA THR A 81 3.36 -6.16 -16.24
C THR A 81 2.42 -5.10 -16.84
N PRO A 82 2.75 -4.48 -17.98
CA PRO A 82 1.88 -3.49 -18.63
C PRO A 82 0.80 -4.14 -19.52
N THR A 83 0.71 -5.47 -19.55
CA THR A 83 -0.06 -6.22 -20.56
C THR A 83 -1.55 -6.34 -20.28
N SER A 84 -1.96 -6.18 -19.02
CA SER A 84 -3.34 -6.04 -18.57
C SER A 84 -3.35 -5.00 -17.44
N SER A 85 -4.52 -4.50 -17.03
CA SER A 85 -4.64 -3.68 -15.81
C SER A 85 -5.63 -4.28 -14.81
N PHE A 86 -6.25 -5.40 -15.18
CA PHE A 86 -7.34 -6.01 -14.42
C PHE A 86 -7.25 -7.54 -14.50
N GLY A 87 -7.54 -8.21 -13.39
CA GLY A 87 -7.40 -9.65 -13.24
C GLY A 87 -7.23 -10.06 -11.79
N VAL A 88 -7.01 -11.34 -11.57
CA VAL A 88 -6.66 -11.93 -10.28
C VAL A 88 -5.25 -12.50 -10.33
N SER A 89 -4.56 -12.56 -9.18
CA SER A 89 -3.20 -13.05 -9.09
C SER A 89 -2.86 -13.50 -7.67
N THR A 90 -1.78 -14.27 -7.53
CA THR A 90 -1.17 -14.55 -6.23
C THR A 90 -0.33 -13.37 -5.79
N VAL A 91 -0.31 -13.06 -4.49
CA VAL A 91 0.45 -11.94 -3.95
C VAL A 91 1.96 -12.23 -4.03
N GLN A 92 2.69 -11.28 -4.58
CA GLN A 92 4.15 -11.20 -4.55
C GLN A 92 4.55 -10.21 -3.46
N ALA A 93 5.61 -10.52 -2.72
CA ALA A 93 6.01 -9.71 -1.57
C ALA A 93 7.50 -9.40 -1.55
N THR A 94 7.86 -8.29 -0.88
CA THR A 94 9.25 -7.93 -0.58
C THR A 94 9.80 -8.81 0.56
N ILE A 95 10.07 -10.05 0.21
CA ILE A 95 10.60 -11.09 1.10
C ILE A 95 11.83 -11.74 0.48
N ARG A 96 12.67 -12.34 1.34
CA ARG A 96 13.83 -13.13 0.93
C ARG A 96 13.95 -14.34 1.82
N ASN A 97 13.77 -15.53 1.27
CA ASN A 97 13.71 -16.78 2.01
C ASN A 97 12.69 -16.70 3.16
N GLY A 98 11.45 -16.32 2.88
CA GLY A 98 10.36 -16.28 3.86
C GLY A 98 10.46 -15.18 4.94
N HIS A 99 11.44 -14.28 4.85
CA HIS A 99 11.63 -13.17 5.79
C HIS A 99 11.42 -11.82 5.11
N ARG A 100 10.91 -10.84 5.85
CA ARG A 100 10.81 -9.45 5.37
C ARG A 100 12.14 -8.95 4.84
N ASP A 101 12.14 -8.41 3.63
CA ASP A 101 13.31 -7.82 3.00
C ASP A 101 13.16 -6.30 2.83
N SER A 102 13.45 -5.58 3.92
CA SER A 102 13.29 -4.14 4.00
C SER A 102 14.32 -3.38 3.15
N ALA A 103 14.05 -2.11 2.86
CA ALA A 103 15.01 -1.24 2.19
C ALA A 103 16.36 -1.17 2.95
N ALA A 104 16.34 -1.13 4.29
CA ALA A 104 17.56 -1.16 5.09
C ALA A 104 18.36 -2.46 4.88
N ARG A 105 17.68 -3.62 4.90
CA ARG A 105 18.33 -4.92 4.69
C ARG A 105 18.88 -5.08 3.27
N SER A 106 18.13 -4.62 2.27
CA SER A 106 18.48 -4.77 0.86
C SER A 106 19.56 -3.78 0.41
N PHE A 107 19.49 -2.52 0.84
CA PHE A 107 20.32 -1.44 0.27
C PHE A 107 21.33 -0.85 1.25
N LEU A 108 21.08 -0.87 2.57
CA LEU A 108 21.99 -0.25 3.56
C LEU A 108 22.92 -1.25 4.23
N TRP A 109 22.38 -2.35 4.76
CA TRP A 109 23.16 -3.35 5.52
C TRP A 109 24.35 -3.93 4.74
N PRO A 110 24.24 -4.26 3.44
CA PRO A 110 25.38 -4.80 2.69
C PRO A 110 26.54 -3.81 2.53
N ILE A 111 26.28 -2.52 2.70
CA ILE A 111 27.24 -1.44 2.43
C ILE A 111 27.55 -0.58 3.66
N GLN A 112 27.03 -0.95 4.83
CA GLN A 112 27.10 -0.16 6.06
C GLN A 112 28.54 0.15 6.53
N ASN A 113 29.52 -0.65 6.12
CA ASN A 113 30.93 -0.50 6.48
C ASN A 113 31.73 0.30 5.44
N ARG A 114 31.08 0.89 4.42
CA ARG A 114 31.79 1.71 3.44
C ARG A 114 32.32 2.98 4.11
N PRO A 115 33.59 3.37 3.91
CA PRO A 115 34.20 4.50 4.59
C PRO A 115 33.60 5.86 4.21
N ASN A 116 32.78 5.91 3.15
CA ASN A 116 32.10 7.11 2.68
C ASN A 116 30.59 7.11 3.00
N LEU A 117 30.13 6.26 3.93
CA LEU A 117 28.74 6.19 4.37
C LEU A 117 28.65 6.20 5.90
N ASP A 118 28.08 7.27 6.45
CA ASP A 118 27.75 7.36 7.86
C ASP A 118 26.25 7.11 8.08
N ILE A 119 25.91 6.13 8.92
CA ILE A 119 24.52 5.84 9.31
C ILE A 119 24.34 6.22 10.78
N VAL A 120 23.59 7.29 11.03
CA VAL A 120 23.33 7.77 12.38
C VAL A 120 21.89 7.44 12.77
N THR A 121 21.72 6.47 13.66
CA THR A 121 20.40 6.10 14.19
C THR A 121 20.02 6.94 15.40
N SER A 122 18.72 6.93 15.75
CA SER A 122 18.15 7.73 16.83
C SER A 122 18.47 9.23 16.71
N ALA A 123 18.51 9.71 15.48
CA ALA A 123 18.82 11.09 15.11
C ALA A 123 17.60 11.70 14.41
N PHE A 124 16.82 12.49 15.14
CA PHE A 124 15.61 13.11 14.60
C PHE A 124 15.96 14.49 14.04
N VAL A 125 15.81 14.67 12.73
CA VAL A 125 16.06 15.96 12.06
C VAL A 125 14.96 16.94 12.47
N THR A 126 15.34 18.04 13.11
CA THR A 126 14.41 19.06 13.61
C THR A 126 14.32 20.28 12.71
N LYS A 127 15.35 20.54 11.89
CA LYS A 127 15.37 21.69 10.99
C LYS A 127 16.31 21.48 9.80
N VAL A 128 15.87 21.90 8.61
CA VAL A 128 16.73 22.08 7.44
C VAL A 128 17.36 23.47 7.51
N LEU A 129 18.67 23.54 7.29
CA LEU A 129 19.43 24.78 7.34
C LEU A 129 19.52 25.39 5.94
N ILE A 130 18.88 26.54 5.76
CA ILE A 130 18.74 27.25 4.49
C ILE A 130 19.23 28.68 4.68
N ASP A 131 20.01 29.17 3.74
CA ASP A 131 20.43 30.58 3.70
C ASP A 131 19.23 31.45 3.27
N GLU A 132 18.92 32.50 4.03
CA GLU A 132 17.73 33.32 3.77
C GLU A 132 17.86 34.19 2.51
N GLN A 133 19.09 34.55 2.11
CA GLN A 133 19.35 35.41 0.97
C GLN A 133 19.48 34.59 -0.32
N THR A 134 20.30 33.53 -0.30
CA THR A 134 20.56 32.71 -1.50
C THR A 134 19.52 31.61 -1.70
N ARG A 135 18.74 31.28 -0.65
CA ARG A 135 17.84 30.11 -0.59
C ARG A 135 18.56 28.78 -0.73
N GLU A 136 19.88 28.76 -0.63
CA GLU A 136 20.66 27.54 -0.71
C GLU A 136 20.58 26.74 0.60
N THR A 137 20.31 25.44 0.46
CA THR A 137 20.35 24.52 1.60
C THR A 137 21.78 24.11 1.88
N TYR A 138 22.24 24.30 3.11
CA TYR A 138 23.65 24.05 3.48
C TYR A 138 23.82 22.99 4.58
N GLY A 139 22.73 22.41 5.10
CA GLY A 139 22.82 21.34 6.09
C GLY A 139 21.51 21.03 6.80
N VAL A 140 21.61 20.24 7.87
CA VAL A 140 20.49 19.94 8.77
C VAL A 140 20.90 20.03 10.23
N GLN A 141 19.92 20.34 11.06
CA GLN A 141 20.01 20.21 12.51
C GLN A 141 19.21 19.00 12.95
N TYR A 142 19.78 18.18 13.83
CA TYR A 142 19.11 17.01 14.38
C TYR A 142 19.36 16.88 15.88
N GLU A 143 18.45 16.21 16.58
CA GLU A 143 18.65 15.82 17.97
C GLU A 143 18.99 14.34 18.06
N LYS A 144 19.94 14.01 18.93
CA LYS A 144 20.27 12.65 19.32
C LYS A 144 20.55 12.60 20.82
N LEU A 145 19.81 11.77 21.55
CA LEU A 145 19.97 11.57 22.99
C LEU A 145 19.91 12.89 23.79
N GLY A 146 18.95 13.78 23.48
CA GLY A 146 18.77 15.06 24.18
C GLY A 146 19.80 16.14 23.81
N LYS A 147 20.66 15.90 22.82
CA LYS A 147 21.66 16.87 22.35
C LYS A 147 21.41 17.27 20.90
N THR A 148 21.53 18.55 20.63
CA THR A 148 21.39 19.12 19.29
C THR A 148 22.72 19.12 18.56
N TYR A 149 22.71 18.63 17.33
CA TYR A 149 23.85 18.58 16.43
C TYR A 149 23.51 19.28 15.11
N LYS A 150 24.53 19.78 14.41
CA LYS A 150 24.44 20.28 13.04
C LYS A 150 25.40 19.52 12.15
N VAL A 151 24.94 19.17 10.96
CA VAL A 151 25.78 18.59 9.89
C VAL A 151 25.61 19.41 8.63
N LEU A 152 26.74 19.75 7.99
CA LEU A 152 26.76 20.59 6.80
C LEU A 152 26.84 19.72 5.55
N ALA A 153 26.11 20.10 4.51
CA ALA A 153 26.10 19.43 3.22
C ALA A 153 26.87 20.27 2.20
N LYS A 154 27.82 19.64 1.50
CA LYS A 154 28.60 20.30 0.44
C LYS A 154 27.89 20.36 -0.92
N ARG A 155 26.83 19.57 -1.09
CA ARG A 155 26.10 19.45 -2.36
C ARG A 155 24.61 19.61 -2.12
N GLU A 156 23.99 18.61 -1.51
CA GLU A 156 22.54 18.53 -1.42
C GLU A 156 22.11 17.96 -0.06
N VAL A 157 20.91 18.36 0.36
CA VAL A 157 20.13 17.70 1.42
C VAL A 157 18.92 17.06 0.74
N ILE A 158 18.83 15.73 0.84
CA ILE A 158 17.71 14.97 0.26
C ILE A 158 16.73 14.65 1.38
N LEU A 159 15.52 15.20 1.29
CA LEU A 159 14.45 14.89 2.23
C LEU A 159 13.71 13.62 1.79
N SER A 160 13.41 12.78 2.76
CA SER A 160 12.56 11.60 2.58
C SER A 160 11.42 11.59 3.63
N ALA A 161 10.95 12.78 4.01
CA ALA A 161 9.87 13.06 4.98
C ALA A 161 9.15 14.40 4.64
N GLY A 162 7.93 14.65 5.15
CA GLY A 162 7.18 15.92 4.97
C GLY A 162 5.99 16.07 5.95
N PRO A 163 5.04 17.03 5.80
CA PRO A 163 5.14 18.37 5.21
C PRO A 163 4.52 19.54 6.07
N LYS A 164 4.08 20.69 5.46
CA LYS A 164 4.55 22.09 5.68
C LYS A 164 3.58 23.16 6.27
N GLU A 165 2.27 23.00 6.22
CA GLU A 165 1.34 24.14 6.30
C GLU A 165 1.27 24.90 7.64
N HIS A 166 0.93 26.21 7.57
CA HIS A 166 0.62 27.12 8.70
C HIS A 166 1.83 27.64 9.52
N LEU A 167 2.99 27.79 8.86
CA LEU A 167 4.22 28.29 9.50
C LEU A 167 4.02 29.63 10.24
N GLU A 168 3.29 30.56 9.63
CA GLU A 168 3.04 31.90 10.20
C GLU A 168 2.25 31.84 11.52
N GLU A 169 1.29 30.91 11.64
CA GLU A 169 0.48 30.72 12.85
C GLU A 169 1.34 30.30 14.06
N PHE A 170 2.49 29.69 13.81
CA PHE A 170 3.45 29.27 14.83
C PHE A 170 4.70 30.15 14.90
N GLY A 171 4.69 31.32 14.23
CA GLY A 171 5.82 32.25 14.22
C GLY A 171 7.07 31.72 13.51
N ILE A 172 6.92 30.76 12.60
CA ILE A 172 8.01 30.21 11.80
C ILE A 172 8.16 31.05 10.52
N PRO A 173 9.37 31.58 10.22
CA PRO A 173 9.59 32.37 9.00
C PRO A 173 9.32 31.58 7.72
N VAL A 174 8.53 32.15 6.82
CA VAL A 174 8.25 31.57 5.50
C VAL A 174 9.38 31.93 4.54
N LEU A 175 10.19 30.94 4.15
CA LEU A 175 11.29 31.13 3.19
C LEU A 175 10.85 30.90 1.74
N GLN A 176 9.89 30.00 1.51
CA GLN A 176 9.37 29.64 0.18
C GLN A 176 7.92 29.16 0.30
N ASP A 177 7.03 29.75 -0.51
CA ASP A 177 5.66 29.27 -0.63
C ASP A 177 5.49 28.17 -1.71
N SER A 178 4.64 27.17 -1.45
CA SER A 178 4.56 25.84 -2.08
C SER A 178 3.46 24.97 -1.44
N SER A 179 2.92 23.97 -2.14
CA SER A 179 1.79 23.13 -1.71
C SER A 179 2.17 21.93 -0.82
N VAL A 180 3.30 22.00 -0.10
CA VAL A 180 3.80 20.88 0.69
C VAL A 180 2.82 20.64 1.87
N GLY A 181 2.22 19.46 1.97
CA GLY A 181 1.17 19.16 2.98
C GLY A 181 -0.15 18.77 2.36
N GLN A 182 -0.38 19.25 1.14
CA GLN A 182 -1.61 19.07 0.39
C GLN A 182 -1.51 17.85 -0.55
N ASN A 183 -2.65 17.55 -1.18
CA ASN A 183 -2.77 16.52 -2.20
C ASN A 183 -2.30 15.14 -1.69
N LEU A 184 -2.59 14.84 -0.43
CA LEU A 184 -2.35 13.51 0.12
C LEU A 184 -3.44 12.58 -0.42
N HIS A 185 -3.01 11.52 -1.09
CA HIS A 185 -3.86 10.42 -1.54
C HIS A 185 -3.51 9.19 -0.71
N ASP A 186 -4.53 8.48 -0.27
CA ASP A 186 -4.41 7.25 0.49
C ASP A 186 -5.44 6.24 -0.01
N HIS A 187 -5.14 4.96 0.16
CA HIS A 187 -6.03 3.87 -0.23
C HIS A 187 -6.85 3.45 0.96
N LEU A 188 -8.12 3.84 0.98
CA LEU A 188 -9.00 3.39 2.03
C LEU A 188 -9.27 1.89 1.89
N THR A 189 -9.35 1.23 3.04
CA THR A 189 -9.56 -0.21 3.20
C THR A 189 -10.83 -0.44 4.01
N PHE A 190 -11.73 -1.33 3.56
CA PHE A 190 -12.93 -1.70 4.33
C PHE A 190 -12.85 -3.15 4.83
N PRO A 191 -12.38 -3.40 6.07
CA PRO A 191 -12.29 -4.75 6.63
C PRO A 191 -13.63 -5.32 7.10
N GLY A 192 -14.71 -4.53 7.00
CA GLY A 192 -16.04 -4.90 7.49
C GLY A 192 -16.76 -5.97 6.68
N LEU A 193 -16.29 -6.25 5.46
CA LEU A 193 -16.81 -7.31 4.61
C LEU A 193 -16.11 -8.63 4.97
N SER A 194 -16.82 -9.55 5.63
CA SER A 194 -16.27 -10.85 6.03
C SER A 194 -17.16 -12.00 5.57
N PHE A 195 -16.51 -13.11 5.23
CA PHE A 195 -17.17 -14.35 4.81
C PHE A 195 -16.78 -15.48 5.76
N LEU A 196 -17.72 -16.41 5.95
CA LEU A 196 -17.55 -17.59 6.77
C LEU A 196 -17.42 -18.80 5.85
N ILE A 197 -16.48 -19.70 6.17
CA ILE A 197 -16.29 -20.99 5.51
C ILE A 197 -16.54 -22.12 6.52
N ASN A 198 -16.84 -23.32 6.01
CA ASN A 198 -17.14 -24.49 6.82
C ASN A 198 -15.91 -25.39 7.05
N GLN A 199 -14.72 -24.94 6.65
CA GLN A 199 -13.47 -25.71 6.75
C GLN A 199 -12.43 -24.96 7.61
N ASP A 200 -11.74 -25.69 8.47
CA ASP A 200 -10.61 -25.20 9.26
C ASP A 200 -9.34 -25.20 8.40
N ILE A 201 -9.27 -24.27 7.44
CA ILE A 201 -8.15 -24.10 6.52
C ILE A 201 -7.57 -22.68 6.56
N ASP A 202 -8.07 -21.85 7.46
CA ASP A 202 -7.63 -20.48 7.65
C ASP A 202 -6.28 -20.41 8.38
N LEU A 203 -5.72 -19.21 8.44
CA LEU A 203 -4.51 -18.89 9.21
C LEU A 203 -4.86 -18.59 10.66
N ASN A 204 -5.64 -19.45 11.32
CA ASN A 204 -5.96 -19.25 12.73
C ASN A 204 -4.72 -19.39 13.62
N ARG A 205 -4.84 -18.84 14.84
CA ARG A 205 -3.77 -18.78 15.84
C ARG A 205 -3.18 -20.15 16.15
N ASP A 206 -4.02 -21.17 16.30
CA ASP A 206 -3.58 -22.51 16.70
C ASP A 206 -2.77 -23.19 15.60
N ARG A 207 -3.21 -23.06 14.34
CA ARG A 207 -2.44 -23.50 13.16
C ARG A 207 -1.13 -22.74 13.02
N ALA A 208 -1.13 -21.42 13.23
CA ALA A 208 0.09 -20.64 13.23
C ALA A 208 1.07 -21.17 14.28
N VAL A 209 0.66 -21.26 15.55
CA VAL A 209 1.52 -21.77 16.64
C VAL A 209 2.04 -23.17 16.34
N ALA A 210 1.18 -24.08 15.88
CA ALA A 210 1.57 -25.45 15.55
C ALA A 210 2.63 -25.55 14.43
N ASN A 211 2.71 -24.55 13.54
CA ASN A 211 3.63 -24.54 12.40
C ASN A 211 4.87 -23.65 12.61
N ILE A 212 5.12 -23.12 13.81
CA ILE A 212 6.25 -22.21 14.05
C ILE A 212 7.62 -22.85 13.80
N ASP A 213 7.76 -24.16 14.05
CA ASP A 213 9.01 -24.90 13.83
C ASP A 213 9.45 -24.88 12.35
N ARG A 214 8.49 -24.94 11.41
CA ARG A 214 8.74 -24.83 9.97
C ARG A 214 9.32 -23.48 9.57
N TYR A 215 8.88 -22.41 10.25
CA TYR A 215 9.40 -21.08 10.04
C TYR A 215 10.80 -20.94 10.62
N ILE A 216 11.00 -21.34 11.87
CA ILE A 216 12.29 -21.21 12.56
C ILE A 216 13.38 -22.03 11.86
N ARG A 217 13.09 -23.28 11.46
CA ARG A 217 14.10 -24.16 10.87
C ARG A 217 14.32 -23.90 9.38
N ASN A 218 13.23 -23.74 8.63
CA ASN A 218 13.27 -23.79 7.16
C ASN A 218 12.83 -22.49 6.51
N SER A 219 12.37 -21.49 7.27
CA SER A 219 11.77 -20.26 6.74
C SER A 219 10.58 -20.53 5.81
N THR A 220 9.73 -21.50 6.21
CA THR A 220 8.55 -21.91 5.43
C THR A 220 7.30 -22.00 6.29
N GLY A 221 6.14 -22.08 5.65
CA GLY A 221 4.85 -22.33 6.30
C GLY A 221 4.07 -21.05 6.61
N PRO A 222 2.93 -21.17 7.32
CA PRO A 222 1.98 -20.08 7.56
C PRO A 222 2.57 -18.77 8.09
N TRP A 223 3.67 -18.81 8.84
CA TRP A 223 4.34 -17.61 9.35
C TRP A 223 5.04 -16.77 8.29
N THR A 224 5.23 -17.30 7.08
CA THR A 224 5.71 -16.51 5.93
C THR A 224 4.56 -15.85 5.16
N SER A 225 3.30 -16.01 5.61
CA SER A 225 2.14 -15.29 5.07
C SER A 225 2.18 -13.82 5.47
N LEU A 226 1.57 -12.95 4.64
CA LEU A 226 1.41 -11.53 4.92
C LEU A 226 0.11 -11.23 5.69
N GLY A 227 -0.19 -12.05 6.70
CA GLY A 227 -1.36 -11.87 7.55
C GLY A 227 -2.69 -12.13 6.85
N GLY A 228 -2.78 -13.16 6.01
CA GLY A 228 -4.02 -13.56 5.30
C GLY A 228 -4.11 -13.12 3.85
N VAL A 229 -3.30 -12.13 3.46
CA VAL A 229 -3.29 -11.59 2.10
C VAL A 229 -2.43 -12.46 1.17
N GLU A 230 -3.06 -13.44 0.54
CA GLU A 230 -2.39 -14.40 -0.36
C GLU A 230 -2.79 -14.25 -1.84
N GLY A 231 -4.00 -13.74 -2.08
CA GLY A 231 -4.55 -13.44 -3.41
C GLY A 231 -4.85 -11.96 -3.57
N LEU A 232 -4.78 -11.48 -4.80
CA LEU A 232 -4.97 -10.09 -5.20
C LEU A 232 -5.84 -10.00 -6.44
N GLY A 233 -6.81 -9.09 -6.47
CA GLY A 233 -7.65 -8.83 -7.64
C GLY A 233 -7.73 -7.36 -7.97
N TYR A 234 -7.35 -6.98 -9.19
CA TYR A 234 -7.57 -5.66 -9.77
C TYR A 234 -8.83 -5.68 -10.63
N ILE A 235 -9.83 -4.88 -10.25
CA ILE A 235 -11.17 -4.96 -10.86
C ILE A 235 -11.61 -3.58 -11.32
N LYS A 236 -12.06 -3.51 -12.58
CA LYS A 236 -12.67 -2.31 -13.15
C LYS A 236 -14.14 -2.25 -12.78
N THR A 237 -14.59 -1.15 -12.21
CA THR A 237 -16.03 -0.91 -12.02
C THR A 237 -16.65 -0.19 -13.21
N SER A 238 -17.93 -0.45 -13.45
CA SER A 238 -18.70 0.14 -14.55
C SER A 238 -19.10 1.60 -14.30
N HIS A 239 -18.91 2.11 -13.07
CA HIS A 239 -19.48 3.40 -12.70
C HIS A 239 -18.65 4.56 -13.23
N ILE A 240 -17.30 4.52 -13.19
CA ILE A 240 -16.42 5.55 -13.77
C ILE A 240 -15.02 4.95 -14.10
N PRO A 241 -14.55 4.94 -15.37
CA PRO A 241 -13.14 4.71 -15.70
C PRO A 241 -12.27 5.91 -15.27
N PRO A 242 -11.05 5.72 -14.72
CA PRO A 242 -10.31 4.47 -14.53
C PRO A 242 -10.28 4.06 -13.05
N ASN A 243 -11.42 3.96 -12.37
CA ASN A 243 -11.41 3.57 -10.96
C ASN A 243 -11.08 2.07 -10.81
N THR A 244 -9.87 1.80 -10.36
CA THR A 244 -9.36 0.46 -10.05
C THR A 244 -9.62 0.12 -8.59
N ILE A 245 -10.16 -1.07 -8.32
CA ILE A 245 -10.26 -1.64 -6.98
C ILE A 245 -9.19 -2.71 -6.82
N GLN A 246 -8.56 -2.73 -5.65
CA GLN A 246 -7.70 -3.82 -5.21
C GLN A 246 -8.45 -4.65 -4.15
N THR A 247 -8.73 -5.91 -4.45
CA THR A 247 -9.34 -6.88 -3.52
C THR A 247 -8.31 -7.92 -3.10
N SER A 248 -8.39 -8.45 -1.88
CA SER A 248 -7.51 -9.52 -1.40
C SER A 248 -8.30 -10.76 -0.97
N LEU A 249 -7.60 -11.88 -0.71
CA LEU A 249 -8.19 -13.15 -0.28
C LEU A 249 -9.04 -13.03 1.00
N ASP A 250 -8.73 -12.08 1.88
CA ASP A 250 -9.57 -11.75 3.05
C ASP A 250 -10.83 -10.96 2.68
N HIS A 251 -11.14 -10.84 1.38
CA HIS A 251 -12.32 -10.15 0.85
C HIS A 251 -12.37 -8.67 1.22
N ILE A 252 -11.21 -8.07 1.49
CA ILE A 252 -11.07 -6.67 1.88
C ILE A 252 -10.96 -5.81 0.61
N PRO A 253 -12.01 -5.05 0.22
CA PRO A 253 -11.90 -4.12 -0.88
C PRO A 253 -11.10 -2.88 -0.48
N ASN A 254 -10.29 -2.39 -1.42
CA ASN A 254 -9.61 -1.11 -1.37
C ASN A 254 -9.92 -0.28 -2.61
N VAL A 255 -10.06 1.03 -2.45
CA VAL A 255 -10.15 1.96 -3.58
C VAL A 255 -8.75 2.50 -3.89
N VAL A 256 -8.26 2.20 -5.10
CA VAL A 256 -6.89 2.54 -5.55
C VAL A 256 -6.85 3.91 -6.24
N ALA A 257 -8.00 4.42 -6.68
CA ALA A 257 -8.14 5.72 -7.34
C ALA A 257 -9.15 6.60 -6.60
N SER A 258 -8.84 6.91 -5.33
CA SER A 258 -9.67 7.77 -4.49
C SER A 258 -9.82 9.17 -5.12
N LYS A 259 -11.03 9.72 -5.08
CA LYS A 259 -11.29 11.12 -5.45
C LYS A 259 -11.26 12.06 -4.24
N SER A 260 -11.34 11.51 -3.03
CA SER A 260 -11.13 12.24 -1.79
C SER A 260 -9.68 12.70 -1.65
N ILE A 261 -9.48 13.95 -1.26
CA ILE A 261 -8.15 14.56 -1.06
C ILE A 261 -7.92 14.84 0.43
N SER A 262 -6.84 14.28 0.95
CA SER A 262 -6.39 14.47 2.32
C SER A 262 -5.34 15.59 2.40
N TRP A 263 -5.06 16.05 3.62
CA TRP A 263 -3.93 16.96 3.88
C TRP A 263 -3.30 16.73 5.25
N LEU A 264 -2.07 17.22 5.39
CA LEU A 264 -1.28 17.16 6.62
C LEU A 264 -0.81 18.56 7.01
N LYS A 265 -1.01 18.91 8.29
CA LYS A 265 -0.62 20.20 8.87
C LYS A 265 0.29 20.04 10.07
N LEU A 266 1.09 21.06 10.35
CA LEU A 266 1.78 21.15 11.63
C LEU A 266 0.76 21.34 12.75
N ARG A 267 1.00 20.67 13.88
CA ARG A 267 0.23 20.91 15.10
C ARG A 267 0.73 22.14 15.86
N SER A 268 2.04 22.36 15.83
CA SER A 268 2.73 23.45 16.51
C SER A 268 4.10 23.68 15.87
N GLY A 269 4.85 24.68 16.36
CA GLY A 269 6.26 24.89 16.01
C GLY A 269 7.24 23.92 16.70
N ASN A 270 6.77 23.01 17.56
CA ASN A 270 7.59 21.97 18.15
C ASN A 270 7.73 20.79 17.18
N PRO A 271 8.93 20.47 16.68
CA PRO A 271 9.12 19.38 15.71
C PRO A 271 8.81 17.98 16.27
N TYR A 272 8.65 17.83 17.60
CA TYR A 272 8.24 16.58 18.24
C TYR A 272 6.73 16.37 18.29
N ASP A 273 5.94 17.43 18.08
CA ASP A 273 4.51 17.32 18.09
C ASP A 273 4.06 16.60 16.82
N ARG A 274 3.25 15.55 16.99
CA ARG A 274 2.72 14.80 15.86
C ARG A 274 1.88 15.73 14.98
N PRO A 275 2.05 15.68 13.65
CA PRO A 275 1.25 16.49 12.75
C PRO A 275 -0.24 16.17 12.87
N LEU A 276 -1.06 17.09 12.38
CA LEU A 276 -2.49 16.90 12.19
C LEU A 276 -2.69 16.24 10.82
N LEU A 277 -3.27 15.04 10.82
CA LEU A 277 -3.66 14.32 9.60
C LEU A 277 -5.16 14.48 9.40
N TYR A 278 -5.56 14.98 8.24
CA TYR A 278 -6.96 15.11 7.86
C TYR A 278 -7.19 14.21 6.65
N GLY A 279 -7.75 13.01 6.89
CA GLY A 279 -8.00 12.02 5.84
C GLY A 279 -9.08 12.45 4.84
N ASN A 280 -10.15 13.12 5.29
CA ASN A 280 -11.31 13.49 4.47
C ASN A 280 -11.82 12.36 3.57
N TYR A 281 -11.74 11.12 4.06
CA TYR A 281 -12.20 9.99 3.27
C TYR A 281 -13.70 10.15 2.97
N PHE A 282 -14.12 9.76 1.78
CA PHE A 282 -15.49 9.91 1.28
C PHE A 282 -15.99 11.37 1.19
N SER A 283 -15.10 12.34 1.12
CA SER A 283 -15.47 13.76 0.97
C SER A 283 -15.57 14.19 -0.50
N ASP A 284 -15.49 13.26 -1.44
CA ASP A 284 -15.55 13.59 -2.86
C ASP A 284 -16.95 14.12 -3.25
N PRO A 285 -17.07 15.16 -4.08
CA PRO A 285 -18.34 15.89 -4.29
C PRO A 285 -19.50 15.04 -4.82
N ASN A 286 -19.19 13.90 -5.47
CA ASN A 286 -20.16 13.05 -6.15
C ASN A 286 -20.38 11.71 -5.45
N ASN A 287 -19.77 11.50 -4.28
CA ASN A 287 -19.77 10.26 -3.52
C ASN A 287 -19.29 9.03 -4.34
N GLU A 288 -18.34 9.26 -5.24
CA GLU A 288 -17.73 8.28 -6.15
C GLU A 288 -16.95 7.22 -5.38
N ASP A 289 -16.28 7.59 -4.29
CA ASP A 289 -15.51 6.66 -3.49
C ASP A 289 -16.43 5.62 -2.83
N ILE A 290 -17.54 6.06 -2.22
CA ILE A 290 -18.55 5.16 -1.64
C ILE A 290 -19.18 4.27 -2.71
N LYS A 291 -19.59 4.84 -3.85
CA LYS A 291 -20.17 4.06 -4.97
C LYS A 291 -19.21 2.99 -5.46
N THR A 292 -17.91 3.33 -5.55
CA THR A 292 -16.86 2.39 -5.94
C THR A 292 -16.71 1.26 -4.91
N PHE A 293 -16.73 1.57 -3.62
CA PHE A 293 -16.72 0.55 -2.56
C PHE A 293 -17.93 -0.37 -2.60
N ILE A 294 -19.14 0.17 -2.79
CA ILE A 294 -20.35 -0.67 -2.89
C ILE A 294 -20.24 -1.60 -4.10
N ALA A 295 -19.79 -1.09 -5.25
CA ALA A 295 -19.52 -1.94 -6.42
C ALA A 295 -18.45 -3.02 -6.12
N ALA A 296 -17.41 -2.69 -5.35
CA ALA A 296 -16.40 -3.65 -4.88
C ALA A 296 -17.04 -4.78 -4.07
N ILE A 297 -17.88 -4.43 -3.09
CA ILE A 297 -18.60 -5.37 -2.24
C ILE A 297 -19.42 -6.34 -3.11
N ARG A 298 -20.12 -5.84 -4.12
CA ARG A 298 -20.90 -6.69 -5.05
C ARG A 298 -20.02 -7.66 -5.83
N VAL A 299 -18.84 -7.24 -6.29
CA VAL A 299 -17.92 -8.16 -6.99
C VAL A 299 -17.37 -9.21 -6.05
N VAL A 300 -16.97 -8.83 -4.85
CA VAL A 300 -16.45 -9.75 -3.83
C VAL A 300 -17.53 -10.77 -3.41
N GLN A 301 -18.80 -10.36 -3.32
CA GLN A 301 -19.93 -11.27 -3.12
C GLN A 301 -20.10 -12.25 -4.28
N ARG A 302 -19.92 -11.80 -5.53
CA ARG A 302 -19.93 -12.70 -6.71
C ARG A 302 -18.79 -13.70 -6.67
N ILE A 303 -17.58 -13.30 -6.29
CA ILE A 303 -16.43 -14.20 -6.08
C ILE A 303 -16.80 -15.26 -5.05
N SER A 304 -17.34 -14.88 -3.89
CA SER A 304 -17.75 -15.84 -2.87
C SER A 304 -18.86 -16.80 -3.34
N ALA A 305 -19.70 -16.41 -4.29
CA ALA A 305 -20.81 -17.23 -4.81
C ALA A 305 -20.39 -18.23 -5.90
N THR A 306 -19.15 -18.17 -6.39
CA THR A 306 -18.60 -19.10 -7.40
C THR A 306 -18.51 -20.54 -6.90
N ALA A 307 -18.46 -21.50 -7.83
CA ALA A 307 -18.31 -22.91 -7.47
C ALA A 307 -17.02 -23.16 -6.69
N ALA A 308 -15.93 -22.47 -7.05
CA ALA A 308 -14.66 -22.51 -6.35
C ALA A 308 -14.76 -22.20 -4.84
N PHE A 309 -15.50 -21.15 -4.45
CA PHE A 309 -15.69 -20.80 -3.04
C PHE A 309 -16.84 -21.56 -2.37
N GLN A 310 -17.88 -21.93 -3.12
CA GLN A 310 -18.99 -22.72 -2.59
C GLN A 310 -18.54 -24.13 -2.15
N LYS A 311 -17.47 -24.68 -2.73
CA LYS A 311 -16.80 -25.89 -2.22
C LYS A 311 -16.39 -25.79 -0.74
N TYR A 312 -16.09 -24.59 -0.27
CA TYR A 312 -15.73 -24.31 1.12
C TYR A 312 -16.92 -23.85 1.98
N GLY A 313 -18.13 -23.79 1.39
CA GLY A 313 -19.33 -23.30 2.06
C GLY A 313 -19.30 -21.80 2.33
N SER A 314 -18.60 -21.02 1.50
CA SER A 314 -18.44 -19.57 1.69
C SER A 314 -19.79 -18.86 1.72
N ARG A 315 -20.00 -18.05 2.75
CA ARG A 315 -21.21 -17.25 2.93
C ARG A 315 -20.91 -15.94 3.63
N LEU A 316 -21.62 -14.88 3.25
CA LEU A 316 -21.50 -13.58 3.90
C LEU A 316 -21.78 -13.70 5.40
N ASN A 317 -20.95 -13.06 6.22
CA ASN A 317 -21.19 -12.95 7.65
C ASN A 317 -22.38 -12.02 7.91
N SER A 318 -23.52 -12.62 8.28
CA SER A 318 -24.79 -11.91 8.44
C SER A 318 -24.95 -11.15 9.75
N ARG A 319 -23.89 -11.03 10.57
CA ARG A 319 -23.92 -10.24 11.81
C ARG A 319 -23.91 -8.75 11.46
N PRO A 320 -25.01 -8.00 11.65
CA PRO A 320 -25.07 -6.60 11.22
C PRO A 320 -24.20 -5.72 12.11
N MET A 321 -23.57 -4.71 11.51
CA MET A 321 -22.80 -3.70 12.24
C MET A 321 -23.70 -2.89 13.16
N ALA A 322 -23.25 -2.67 14.40
CA ALA A 322 -24.07 -2.08 15.47
C ALA A 322 -24.71 -0.73 15.08
N GLY A 323 -23.98 0.14 14.37
CA GLY A 323 -24.48 1.45 13.93
C GLY A 323 -25.49 1.41 12.78
N CYS A 324 -25.57 0.31 12.03
CA CYS A 324 -26.37 0.20 10.80
C CYS A 324 -27.53 -0.79 10.90
N LYS A 325 -27.85 -1.29 12.10
CA LYS A 325 -28.92 -2.27 12.36
C LYS A 325 -30.33 -1.82 11.96
N HIS A 326 -30.53 -0.51 11.83
CA HIS A 326 -31.82 0.09 11.46
C HIS A 326 -32.08 0.03 9.94
N LEU A 327 -31.10 -0.39 9.14
CA LEU A 327 -31.19 -0.53 7.70
C LEU A 327 -31.36 -2.01 7.31
N VAL A 328 -31.89 -2.25 6.12
CA VAL A 328 -31.99 -3.61 5.57
C VAL A 328 -30.58 -4.14 5.31
N PHE A 329 -30.23 -5.24 5.97
CA PHE A 329 -28.91 -5.86 5.83
C PHE A 329 -28.59 -6.14 4.35
N ASP A 330 -27.35 -5.88 3.96
CA ASP A 330 -26.82 -6.04 2.59
C ASP A 330 -27.44 -5.10 1.53
N SER A 331 -28.27 -4.12 1.90
CA SER A 331 -28.68 -3.05 0.98
C SER A 331 -27.53 -2.06 0.72
N ASP A 332 -27.63 -1.29 -0.38
CA ASP A 332 -26.64 -0.24 -0.67
C ASP A 332 -26.60 0.81 0.45
N GLN A 333 -27.75 1.16 1.04
CA GLN A 333 -27.80 2.08 2.19
C GLN A 333 -27.09 1.47 3.42
N TYR A 334 -27.22 0.16 3.65
CA TYR A 334 -26.51 -0.50 4.74
C TYR A 334 -24.99 -0.42 4.56
N TRP A 335 -24.49 -0.67 3.35
CA TRP A 335 -23.05 -0.58 3.08
C TRP A 335 -22.53 0.84 3.10
N GLU A 336 -23.30 1.81 2.61
CA GLU A 336 -22.96 3.24 2.77
C GLU A 336 -22.86 3.63 4.24
N CYS A 337 -23.83 3.22 5.07
CA CYS A 337 -23.75 3.42 6.52
C CYS A 337 -22.50 2.74 7.10
N ALA A 338 -22.22 1.49 6.71
CA ALA A 338 -21.10 0.72 7.21
C ALA A 338 -19.73 1.34 6.85
N LEU A 339 -19.59 1.88 5.65
CA LEU A 339 -18.39 2.60 5.21
C LEU A 339 -18.18 3.87 6.02
N ASN A 340 -19.25 4.62 6.29
CA ASN A 340 -19.18 5.83 7.11
C ASN A 340 -18.88 5.56 8.59
N LEU A 341 -19.01 4.32 9.09
CA LEU A 341 -18.53 3.96 10.44
C LEU A 341 -16.99 3.91 10.54
N LEU A 342 -16.26 3.99 9.42
CA LEU A 342 -14.80 4.08 9.42
C LEU A 342 -14.27 5.50 9.69
N LEU A 343 -15.13 6.52 9.59
CA LEU A 343 -14.84 7.92 9.88
C LEU A 343 -15.04 8.21 11.37
#